data_AF-I3E1M2-F1
#
_entry.id   AF-I3E1M2-F1
#
_cell.length_a   1.000
_cell.length_b   1.000
_cell.length_c   1.000
_cell.angle_alpha   90.00
_cell.angle_beta   90.00
_cell.angle_gamma   90.00
#
_symmetry.space_group_name_H-M   'P 1'
#
loop_
_entity.id
_entity.type
_entity.pdbx_description
1 polymer ?
#
loop_
_entity_poly.entity_id
_entity_poly.type
_entity_poly.pdbx_seq_one_letter_code
_entity_poly.pdbx_strand_id
1 'polypeptide(L)'
;MRRGREIKKSKLFYFVLLLAAVSFFTVKPFTEKASASGHDSYLPDTTKLLKYAHSEGSSTQEFSHAKDGKYIWKGIYSYGGDQYFTKYYKEDKSGLIIGNLDHEKFFFMNLAYPVKVGTTWSYTDYEGKKITCKISSVTKTIKIRAGAFKNVVEVKESNGTYRYFAKNVGLIKVYRPNAIFDADYLELVSIKTKITVLWGNSELKKGQIGRITVQKPINLWKRDKDHRLQFVRILKPFEQYRVYTYDQQNGGQYGLGAGYSVTKMPTHIKYKTPSKQLLDKLK
;
A
#
# COMPACT_ATOMS: atom_id res chain seq x y z
N MET A 1 84.10 0.23 35.67
CA MET A 1 83.19 0.15 36.83
C MET A 1 82.60 1.53 37.08
N ARG A 2 81.25 1.65 37.11
CA ARG A 2 80.43 2.87 37.34
C ARG A 2 80.53 4.00 36.30
N ARG A 3 79.52 4.84 36.06
CA ARG A 3 78.06 4.77 36.00
C ARG A 3 77.66 6.15 35.43
N GLY A 4 76.66 6.19 34.55
CA GLY A 4 75.79 7.36 34.36
C GLY A 4 76.27 8.49 33.45
N ARG A 5 75.56 8.69 32.32
CA ARG A 5 75.16 10.03 31.91
C ARG A 5 73.83 9.97 31.15
N GLU A 6 72.87 10.73 31.64
CA GLU A 6 71.53 10.91 31.10
C GLU A 6 71.55 11.40 29.65
N ILE A 7 70.58 10.93 28.84
CA ILE A 7 70.21 11.58 27.59
C ILE A 7 68.73 11.99 27.66
N LYS A 8 68.55 13.29 27.40
CA LYS A 8 67.33 14.08 27.42
C LYS A 8 66.25 13.53 26.48
N LYS A 9 65.00 13.50 26.95
CA LYS A 9 63.80 13.35 26.12
C LYS A 9 63.54 14.64 25.35
N SER A 10 63.38 14.56 24.04
CA SER A 10 62.80 15.63 23.23
C SER A 10 61.84 15.09 22.17
N LYS A 11 60.61 15.60 22.25
CA LYS A 11 59.62 15.85 21.18
C LYS A 11 59.11 14.66 20.36
N LEU A 12 57.82 14.35 20.50
CA LEU A 12 56.94 14.34 19.33
C LEU A 12 55.47 14.62 19.72
N PHE A 13 54.94 15.67 19.10
CA PHE A 13 53.54 16.08 19.07
C PHE A 13 52.67 14.96 18.46
N TYR A 14 51.53 14.64 19.08
CA TYR A 14 50.33 14.23 18.33
C TYR A 14 49.08 14.82 18.99
N PHE A 15 48.50 15.79 18.30
CA PHE A 15 47.22 16.42 18.57
C PHE A 15 46.15 15.46 18.04
N VAL A 16 45.40 14.76 18.90
CA VAL A 16 44.22 14.00 18.46
C VAL A 16 43.00 14.90 18.63
N LEU A 17 42.64 15.56 17.54
CA LEU A 17 41.38 16.29 17.42
C LEU A 17 40.28 15.27 17.07
N LEU A 18 39.47 14.88 18.06
CA LEU A 18 38.33 13.99 17.84
C LEU A 18 37.14 14.84 17.36
N LEU A 19 37.02 15.01 16.04
CA LEU A 19 35.86 15.63 15.40
C LEU A 19 34.69 14.64 15.43
N ALA A 20 33.78 14.82 16.39
CA ALA A 20 32.50 14.14 16.42
C ALA A 20 31.62 14.69 15.28
N ALA A 21 31.62 14.00 14.13
CA ALA A 21 30.66 14.24 13.07
C ALA A 21 29.27 13.73 13.55
N VAL A 22 28.46 14.65 14.09
CA VAL A 22 27.04 14.41 14.34
C VAL A 22 26.34 14.37 12.99
N SER A 23 26.24 13.17 12.41
CA SER A 23 25.41 12.91 11.24
C SER A 23 23.95 13.07 11.65
N PHE A 24 23.38 14.26 11.43
CA PHE A 24 21.94 14.45 11.40
C PHE A 24 21.38 13.64 10.22
N PHE A 25 21.00 12.39 10.47
CA PHE A 25 20.06 11.69 9.60
C PHE A 25 18.70 12.37 9.77
N THR A 26 18.48 13.44 9.01
CA THR A 26 17.12 13.89 8.72
C THR A 26 16.45 12.77 7.94
N VAL A 27 15.67 11.94 8.64
CA VAL A 27 14.74 11.02 7.98
C VAL A 27 13.75 11.91 7.25
N LYS A 28 14.02 12.19 5.98
CA LYS A 28 13.02 12.81 5.10
C LYS A 28 11.80 11.89 5.16
N PRO A 29 10.61 12.38 5.51
CA PRO A 29 9.40 11.58 5.32
C PRO A 29 9.39 11.18 3.84
N PHE A 30 9.37 9.87 3.60
CA PHE A 30 9.22 9.31 2.26
C PHE A 30 7.79 9.62 1.80
N THR A 31 7.59 10.85 1.34
CA THR A 31 6.55 11.18 0.38
C THR A 31 7.15 10.95 -0.99
N GLU A 32 7.24 9.69 -1.42
CA GLU A 32 7.19 9.41 -2.85
C GLU A 32 5.79 9.80 -3.31
N LYS A 33 5.62 11.08 -3.66
CA LYS A 33 4.70 11.40 -4.74
C LYS A 33 5.34 10.74 -5.96
N ALA A 34 4.85 9.57 -6.35
CA ALA A 34 5.07 9.06 -7.69
C ALA A 34 4.45 10.06 -8.67
N SER A 35 5.29 10.98 -9.14
CA SER A 35 4.96 11.99 -10.14
C SER A 35 6.29 12.56 -10.63
N ALA A 36 6.95 11.85 -11.54
CA ALA A 36 7.99 12.45 -12.38
C ALA A 36 8.34 11.56 -13.58
N SER A 37 7.38 11.34 -14.47
CA SER A 37 7.68 11.07 -15.87
C SER A 37 6.59 11.72 -16.70
N GLY A 38 6.95 12.55 -17.67
CA GLY A 38 6.03 13.33 -18.50
C GLY A 38 5.14 12.51 -19.46
N HIS A 39 4.74 11.30 -19.06
CA HIS A 39 3.72 10.50 -19.74
C HIS A 39 2.51 10.32 -18.82
N ASP A 40 1.33 10.21 -19.42
CA ASP A 40 0.09 9.97 -18.70
C ASP A 40 0.13 8.63 -17.95
N SER A 41 -0.06 8.66 -16.63
CA SER A 41 -0.12 7.44 -15.81
C SER A 41 -1.48 6.75 -15.95
N TYR A 42 -1.44 5.44 -16.07
CA TYR A 42 -2.59 4.54 -16.06
C TYR A 42 -2.64 3.70 -14.78
N LEU A 43 -1.73 3.96 -13.83
CA LEU A 43 -1.81 3.41 -12.49
C LEU A 43 -3.11 3.87 -11.80
N PRO A 44 -3.88 2.98 -11.15
CA PRO A 44 -5.09 3.42 -10.46
C PRO A 44 -4.76 4.35 -9.28
N ASP A 45 -5.54 5.42 -9.12
CA ASP A 45 -5.43 6.36 -8.01
C ASP A 45 -5.61 5.63 -6.67
N THR A 46 -4.57 5.68 -5.83
CA THR A 46 -4.50 4.97 -4.53
C THR A 46 -5.50 5.47 -3.49
N THR A 47 -6.16 6.60 -3.77
CA THR A 47 -7.25 7.13 -2.95
C THR A 47 -8.62 6.59 -3.35
N LYS A 48 -8.72 5.70 -4.34
CA LYS A 48 -10.00 5.19 -4.84
C LYS A 48 -10.35 3.80 -4.32
N LEU A 49 -11.66 3.61 -4.17
CA LEU A 49 -12.34 2.33 -4.07
C LEU A 49 -12.98 2.02 -5.42
N LEU A 50 -12.55 0.93 -6.05
CA LEU A 50 -12.98 0.56 -7.39
C LEU A 50 -13.88 -0.67 -7.31
N LYS A 51 -15.05 -0.62 -7.95
CA LYS A 51 -15.97 -1.76 -8.06
C LYS A 51 -16.11 -2.18 -9.51
N TYR A 52 -15.94 -3.46 -9.77
CA TYR A 52 -16.06 -4.09 -11.07
C TYR A 52 -17.20 -5.10 -11.07
N ALA A 53 -17.84 -5.25 -12.21
CA ALA A 53 -18.66 -6.41 -12.54
C ALA A 53 -17.83 -7.33 -13.43
N HIS A 54 -18.05 -8.62 -13.26
CA HIS A 54 -17.49 -9.71 -14.06
C HIS A 54 -18.64 -10.50 -14.68
N SER A 55 -18.33 -11.46 -15.55
CA SER A 55 -19.30 -12.38 -16.15
C SER A 55 -20.16 -13.09 -15.11
N GLU A 56 -19.53 -13.57 -14.03
CA GLU A 56 -20.19 -14.38 -12.99
C GLU A 56 -20.41 -13.64 -11.67
N GLY A 57 -19.91 -12.42 -11.49
CA GLY A 57 -19.97 -11.77 -10.19
C GLY A 57 -19.54 -10.31 -10.15
N SER A 58 -19.04 -9.88 -9.00
CA SER A 58 -18.51 -8.54 -8.84
C SER A 58 -17.29 -8.55 -7.95
N SER A 59 -16.41 -7.56 -8.12
CA SER A 59 -15.32 -7.34 -7.18
C SER A 59 -15.27 -5.91 -6.70
N THR A 60 -14.80 -5.73 -5.47
CA THR A 60 -14.42 -4.44 -4.93
C THR A 60 -12.96 -4.49 -4.53
N GLN A 61 -12.19 -3.46 -4.87
CA GLN A 61 -10.77 -3.40 -4.55
C GLN A 61 -10.35 -2.00 -4.10
N GLU A 62 -9.38 -1.98 -3.19
CA GLU A 62 -8.78 -0.76 -2.66
C GLU A 62 -7.27 -0.90 -2.49
N PHE A 63 -6.59 0.23 -2.59
CA PHE A 63 -5.18 0.31 -2.26
C PHE A 63 -4.94 -0.04 -0.79
N SER A 64 -3.90 -0.85 -0.57
CA SER A 64 -3.43 -1.29 0.73
C SER A 64 -2.17 -0.53 1.13
N HIS A 65 -1.08 -0.72 0.40
CA HIS A 65 0.23 -0.11 0.66
C HIS A 65 1.13 -0.24 -0.58
N ALA A 66 2.26 0.46 -0.58
CA ALA A 66 3.32 0.27 -1.57
C ALA A 66 4.50 -0.46 -0.94
N LYS A 67 5.14 -1.37 -1.69
CA LYS A 67 6.32 -2.11 -1.27
C LYS A 67 7.16 -2.47 -2.49
N ASP A 68 8.46 -2.22 -2.47
CA ASP A 68 9.41 -2.59 -3.54
C ASP A 68 8.96 -2.13 -4.95
N GLY A 69 8.43 -0.91 -5.05
CA GLY A 69 7.92 -0.34 -6.31
C GLY A 69 6.58 -0.95 -6.80
N LYS A 70 5.98 -1.86 -6.02
CA LYS A 70 4.66 -2.45 -6.29
C LYS A 70 3.59 -1.75 -5.44
N TYR A 71 2.49 -1.38 -6.08
CA TYR A 71 1.30 -0.85 -5.43
C TYR A 71 0.35 -2.00 -5.13
N ILE A 72 0.22 -2.35 -3.87
CA ILE A 72 -0.53 -3.51 -3.41
C ILE A 72 -2.00 -3.12 -3.23
N TRP A 73 -2.88 -3.86 -3.89
CA TRP A 73 -4.32 -3.72 -3.81
C TRP A 73 -4.92 -5.01 -3.27
N LYS A 74 -5.86 -4.87 -2.36
CA LYS A 74 -6.65 -5.99 -1.84
C LYS A 74 -8.09 -5.84 -2.34
N GLY A 75 -8.78 -6.95 -2.48
CA GLY A 75 -10.18 -6.93 -2.86
C GLY A 75 -10.95 -8.13 -2.39
N ILE A 76 -12.25 -8.05 -2.65
CA ILE A 76 -13.23 -9.10 -2.42
C ILE A 76 -13.87 -9.37 -3.78
N TYR A 77 -13.89 -10.63 -4.19
CA TYR A 77 -14.66 -11.14 -5.32
C TYR A 77 -15.87 -11.90 -4.78
N SER A 78 -17.06 -11.55 -5.23
CA SER A 78 -18.32 -12.12 -4.75
C SER A 78 -19.00 -12.89 -5.89
N TYR A 79 -19.07 -14.22 -5.74
CA TYR A 79 -19.79 -15.15 -6.62
C TYR A 79 -20.18 -16.40 -5.83
N GLY A 80 -21.46 -16.53 -5.45
CA GLY A 80 -21.93 -17.60 -4.55
C GLY A 80 -21.31 -17.57 -3.13
N GLY A 81 -20.43 -16.61 -2.85
CA GLY A 81 -19.67 -16.41 -1.62
C GLY A 81 -18.58 -15.36 -1.82
N ASP A 82 -18.00 -14.87 -0.73
CA ASP A 82 -16.94 -13.84 -0.77
C ASP A 82 -15.55 -14.48 -0.71
N GLN A 83 -14.70 -14.12 -1.67
CA GLN A 83 -13.30 -14.54 -1.76
C GLN A 83 -12.38 -13.33 -1.70
N TYR A 84 -11.38 -13.36 -0.82
CA TYR A 84 -10.40 -12.29 -0.69
C TYR A 84 -9.22 -12.53 -1.63
N PHE A 85 -8.75 -11.47 -2.28
CA PHE A 85 -7.58 -11.55 -3.15
C PHE A 85 -6.64 -10.37 -2.93
N THR A 86 -5.37 -10.58 -3.27
CA THR A 86 -4.37 -9.50 -3.33
C THR A 86 -3.72 -9.48 -4.71
N LYS A 87 -3.54 -8.27 -5.25
CA LYS A 87 -2.82 -8.05 -6.50
C LYS A 87 -1.92 -6.84 -6.37
N TYR A 88 -1.02 -6.68 -7.32
CA TYR A 88 -0.19 -5.48 -7.42
C TYR A 88 -0.30 -4.83 -8.77
N TYR A 89 -0.12 -3.51 -8.76
CA TYR A 89 0.19 -2.73 -9.95
C TYR A 89 1.64 -2.26 -9.88
N LYS A 90 2.32 -2.27 -11.01
CA LYS A 90 3.61 -1.61 -11.20
C LYS A 90 3.53 -0.83 -12.49
N GLU A 91 4.05 0.40 -12.48
CA GLU A 91 4.14 1.21 -13.68
C GLU A 91 5.57 1.74 -13.78
N ASP A 92 6.17 1.54 -14.95
CA ASP A 92 7.49 2.08 -15.27
C ASP A 92 7.54 2.50 -16.75
N LYS A 93 8.73 2.84 -17.26
CA LYS A 93 8.90 3.31 -18.63
C LYS A 93 8.45 2.29 -19.69
N SER A 94 8.34 1.01 -19.34
CA SER A 94 7.87 -0.05 -20.25
C SER A 94 6.35 -0.14 -20.33
N GLY A 95 5.63 0.30 -19.29
CA GLY A 95 4.18 0.25 -19.25
C GLY A 95 3.59 -0.06 -17.88
N LEU A 96 2.29 -0.35 -17.89
CA LEU A 96 1.50 -0.79 -16.74
C LEU A 96 1.46 -2.32 -16.67
N ILE A 97 1.90 -2.84 -15.53
CA ILE A 97 1.92 -4.26 -15.20
C ILE A 97 0.95 -4.52 -14.05
N ILE A 98 0.17 -5.59 -14.17
CA ILE A 98 -0.69 -6.09 -13.10
C ILE A 98 -0.31 -7.55 -12.85
N GLY A 99 -0.15 -7.92 -11.58
CA GLY A 99 0.14 -9.29 -11.20
C GLY A 99 -0.55 -9.70 -9.91
N ASN A 100 -0.67 -11.02 -9.71
CA ASN A 100 -1.13 -11.59 -8.46
C ASN A 100 0.05 -11.76 -7.49
N LEU A 101 -0.12 -11.39 -6.22
CA LEU A 101 0.91 -11.59 -5.19
C LEU A 101 1.03 -13.05 -4.75
N ASP A 102 -0.10 -13.74 -4.69
CA ASP A 102 -0.17 -15.13 -4.21
C ASP A 102 0.28 -16.11 -5.30
N HIS A 103 0.28 -15.66 -6.56
CA HIS A 103 0.74 -16.45 -7.69
C HIS A 103 1.58 -15.61 -8.66
N GLU A 104 2.86 -15.46 -8.34
CA GLU A 104 3.84 -14.72 -9.17
C GLU A 104 4.04 -15.29 -10.58
N LYS A 105 3.45 -16.44 -10.91
CA LYS A 105 3.42 -16.98 -12.29
C LYS A 105 2.32 -16.36 -13.16
N PHE A 106 1.39 -15.61 -12.58
CA PHE A 106 0.29 -14.95 -13.28
C PHE A 106 0.40 -13.42 -13.18
N PHE A 107 1.45 -12.87 -13.81
CA PHE A 107 1.53 -11.45 -14.14
C PHE A 107 1.48 -11.29 -15.66
N PHE A 108 0.78 -10.26 -16.12
CA PHE A 108 0.79 -9.89 -17.53
C PHE A 108 0.95 -8.39 -17.66
N MET A 109 1.74 -7.98 -18.65
CA MET A 109 1.81 -6.58 -19.06
C MET A 109 0.45 -6.19 -19.65
N ASN A 110 -0.22 -5.25 -19.01
CA ASN A 110 -1.59 -4.89 -19.34
C ASN A 110 -1.66 -3.75 -20.36
N LEU A 111 -0.69 -2.83 -20.34
CA LEU A 111 -0.60 -1.73 -21.30
C LEU A 111 0.86 -1.33 -21.51
N ALA A 112 1.37 -1.50 -22.74
CA ALA A 112 2.75 -1.12 -23.06
C ALA A 112 2.88 0.38 -23.36
N TYR A 113 4.05 0.94 -23.02
CA TYR A 113 4.45 2.30 -23.34
C TYR A 113 5.45 2.35 -24.51
N PRO A 114 5.44 3.43 -25.32
CA PRO A 114 4.56 4.60 -25.22
C PRO A 114 3.11 4.29 -25.64
N VAL A 115 2.15 4.96 -25.00
CA VAL A 115 0.72 4.88 -25.34
C VAL A 115 0.48 5.65 -26.64
N LYS A 116 0.65 4.96 -27.76
CA LYS A 116 0.39 5.45 -29.11
C LYS A 116 -0.27 4.37 -29.94
N VAL A 117 -1.10 4.77 -30.89
CA VAL A 117 -1.73 3.84 -31.83
C VAL A 117 -0.64 3.04 -32.55
N GLY A 118 -0.83 1.72 -32.62
CA GLY A 118 0.11 0.80 -33.24
C GLY A 118 1.16 0.21 -32.31
N THR A 119 1.33 0.68 -31.07
CA THR A 119 2.18 -0.01 -30.09
C THR A 119 1.68 -1.43 -29.87
N THR A 120 2.59 -2.41 -29.91
CA THR A 120 2.30 -3.83 -29.75
C THR A 120 3.13 -4.47 -28.65
N TRP A 121 2.60 -5.53 -28.06
CA TRP A 121 3.32 -6.44 -27.18
C TRP A 121 2.66 -7.82 -27.23
N SER A 122 3.20 -8.79 -26.49
CA SER A 122 2.57 -10.09 -26.36
C SER A 122 2.75 -10.65 -24.95
N TYR A 123 1.84 -11.53 -24.56
CA TYR A 123 1.94 -12.35 -23.36
C TYR A 123 1.49 -13.78 -23.67
N THR A 124 1.76 -14.70 -22.75
CA THR A 124 1.27 -16.08 -22.82
C THR A 124 0.09 -16.23 -21.86
N ASP A 125 -1.06 -16.68 -22.36
CA ASP A 125 -2.23 -16.91 -21.52
C ASP A 125 -2.11 -18.18 -20.66
N TYR A 126 -3.17 -18.50 -19.91
CA TYR A 126 -3.21 -19.66 -19.02
C TYR A 126 -3.18 -21.01 -19.77
N GLU A 127 -3.49 -21.03 -21.05
CA GLU A 127 -3.44 -22.22 -21.92
C GLU A 127 -2.08 -22.36 -22.62
N GLY A 128 -1.13 -21.46 -22.34
CA GLY A 128 0.17 -21.45 -22.99
C GLY A 128 0.16 -20.80 -24.38
N LYS A 129 -0.95 -20.18 -24.78
CA LYS A 129 -1.09 -19.56 -26.10
C LYS A 129 -0.56 -18.12 -26.07
N LYS A 130 0.19 -17.77 -27.12
CA LYS A 130 0.69 -16.40 -27.32
C LYS A 130 -0.46 -15.48 -27.75
N ILE A 131 -0.74 -14.47 -26.95
CA ILE A 131 -1.69 -13.40 -27.24
C ILE A 131 -0.92 -12.15 -27.64
N THR A 132 -1.21 -11.61 -28.81
CA THR A 132 -0.64 -10.35 -29.28
C THR A 132 -1.62 -9.22 -29.02
N CYS A 133 -1.13 -8.14 -28.42
CA CYS A 133 -1.88 -6.94 -28.10
C CYS A 133 -1.45 -5.80 -29.03
N LYS A 134 -2.40 -4.95 -29.45
CA LYS A 134 -2.13 -3.73 -30.23
C LYS A 134 -3.01 -2.59 -29.73
N ILE A 135 -2.41 -1.42 -29.48
CA ILE A 135 -3.19 -0.20 -29.25
C ILE A 135 -3.87 0.21 -30.55
N SER A 136 -5.21 0.16 -30.59
CA SER A 136 -6.02 0.56 -31.75
C SER A 136 -6.51 2.00 -31.66
N SER A 137 -6.61 2.56 -30.45
CA SER A 137 -7.00 3.96 -30.25
C SER A 137 -6.48 4.51 -28.92
N VAL A 138 -6.31 5.82 -28.83
CA VAL A 138 -5.95 6.56 -27.61
C VAL A 138 -6.92 7.74 -27.34
N THR A 139 -7.97 7.87 -28.15
CA THR A 139 -8.88 9.02 -28.16
C THR A 139 -10.35 8.61 -27.95
N LYS A 140 -10.63 7.32 -27.69
CA LYS A 140 -12.01 6.86 -27.55
C LYS A 140 -12.70 7.51 -26.36
N THR A 141 -13.99 7.79 -26.54
CA THR A 141 -14.90 8.05 -25.44
C THR A 141 -15.69 6.79 -25.15
N ILE A 142 -15.60 6.28 -23.93
CA ILE A 142 -16.26 5.05 -23.50
C ILE A 142 -17.24 5.40 -22.37
N LYS A 143 -18.50 5.02 -22.53
CA LYS A 143 -19.54 5.12 -21.51
C LYS A 143 -19.79 3.74 -20.91
N ILE A 144 -19.61 3.64 -19.60
CA ILE A 144 -19.84 2.44 -18.78
C ILE A 144 -20.63 2.82 -17.54
N ARG A 145 -20.99 1.84 -16.70
CA ARG A 145 -21.74 2.10 -15.46
C ARG A 145 -21.05 3.08 -14.51
N ALA A 146 -19.72 3.11 -14.47
CA ALA A 146 -18.96 4.07 -13.68
C ALA A 146 -18.96 5.51 -14.24
N GLY A 147 -19.51 5.74 -15.44
CA GLY A 147 -19.58 7.05 -16.09
C GLY A 147 -18.97 7.06 -17.50
N ALA A 148 -18.74 8.27 -18.01
CA ALA A 148 -18.11 8.48 -19.31
C ALA A 148 -16.64 8.87 -19.17
N PHE A 149 -15.77 8.16 -19.88
CA PHE A 149 -14.32 8.37 -19.90
C PHE A 149 -13.91 8.84 -21.28
N LYS A 150 -13.12 9.92 -21.36
CA LYS A 150 -12.53 10.44 -22.61
C LYS A 150 -11.07 10.04 -22.70
N ASN A 151 -10.50 10.06 -23.91
CA ASN A 151 -9.10 9.71 -24.17
C ASN A 151 -8.74 8.31 -23.63
N VAL A 152 -9.67 7.38 -23.79
CA VAL A 152 -9.51 5.99 -23.38
C VAL A 152 -8.63 5.27 -24.39
N VAL A 153 -7.67 4.51 -23.87
CA VAL A 153 -6.83 3.63 -24.67
C VAL A 153 -7.61 2.37 -24.94
N GLU A 154 -7.76 2.03 -26.22
CA GLU A 154 -8.29 0.75 -26.66
C GLU A 154 -7.13 -0.14 -27.10
N VAL A 155 -7.11 -1.37 -26.56
CA VAL A 155 -6.18 -2.43 -26.93
C VAL A 155 -6.99 -3.57 -27.53
N LYS A 156 -6.62 -3.99 -28.73
CA LYS A 156 -7.17 -5.17 -29.39
C LYS A 156 -6.19 -6.34 -29.24
N GLU A 157 -6.70 -7.49 -28.83
CA GLU A 157 -5.96 -8.73 -28.73
C GLU A 157 -6.21 -9.65 -29.94
N SER A 158 -5.25 -10.54 -30.22
CA SER A 158 -5.33 -11.52 -31.31
C SER A 158 -6.44 -12.57 -31.13
N ASN A 159 -6.92 -12.79 -29.90
CA ASN A 159 -8.09 -13.64 -29.59
C ASN A 159 -9.44 -12.91 -29.77
N GLY A 160 -9.45 -11.66 -30.23
CA GLY A 160 -10.65 -10.85 -30.42
C GLY A 160 -11.13 -10.10 -29.18
N THR A 161 -10.42 -10.20 -28.05
CA THR A 161 -10.71 -9.44 -26.83
C THR A 161 -10.32 -7.97 -27.01
N TYR A 162 -11.11 -7.08 -26.44
CA TYR A 162 -10.84 -5.65 -26.34
C TYR A 162 -10.63 -5.27 -24.87
N ARG A 163 -9.59 -4.49 -24.60
CA ARG A 163 -9.34 -3.89 -23.27
C ARG A 163 -9.32 -2.38 -23.37
N TYR A 164 -9.86 -1.73 -22.34
CA TYR A 164 -9.98 -0.27 -22.27
C TYR A 164 -9.31 0.25 -21.01
N PHE A 165 -8.44 1.24 -21.16
CA PHE A 165 -7.70 1.85 -20.06
C PHE A 165 -7.95 3.35 -19.98
N ALA A 166 -8.21 3.84 -18.77
CA ALA A 166 -8.33 5.27 -18.48
C ALA A 166 -7.21 5.74 -17.55
N LYS A 167 -6.75 6.98 -17.77
CA LYS A 167 -5.72 7.62 -16.96
C LYS A 167 -6.12 7.65 -15.48
N ASN A 168 -5.18 7.38 -14.59
CA ASN A 168 -5.37 7.34 -13.13
C ASN A 168 -6.45 6.34 -12.63
N VAL A 169 -6.90 5.42 -13.49
CA VAL A 169 -7.91 4.40 -13.16
C VAL A 169 -7.44 3.00 -13.57
N GLY A 170 -6.68 2.91 -14.66
CA GLY A 170 -6.22 1.65 -15.23
C GLY A 170 -7.30 1.00 -16.08
N LEU A 171 -7.39 -0.34 -16.01
CA LEU A 171 -8.37 -1.12 -16.77
C LEU A 171 -9.80 -0.77 -16.33
N ILE A 172 -10.63 -0.33 -17.27
CA ILE A 172 -12.03 0.05 -17.04
C ILE A 172 -13.03 -0.90 -17.70
N LYS A 173 -12.61 -1.64 -18.74
CA LYS A 173 -13.47 -2.61 -19.43
C LYS A 173 -12.66 -3.67 -20.17
N VAL A 174 -13.13 -4.91 -20.16
CA VAL A 174 -12.71 -6.03 -21.00
C VAL A 174 -13.95 -6.66 -21.60
N TYR A 175 -13.95 -6.95 -22.90
CA TYR A 175 -15.00 -7.76 -23.51
C TYR A 175 -14.56 -8.37 -24.84
N ARG A 176 -15.24 -9.45 -25.26
CA ARG A 176 -15.08 -10.14 -26.54
C ARG A 176 -16.43 -10.15 -27.29
N PRO A 177 -16.65 -9.24 -28.26
CA PRO A 177 -17.99 -9.01 -28.85
C PRO A 177 -18.63 -10.21 -29.58
N ASN A 178 -17.84 -11.23 -29.95
CA ASN A 178 -18.32 -12.41 -30.68
C ASN A 178 -18.28 -13.69 -29.83
N ALA A 179 -18.07 -13.59 -28.52
CA ALA A 179 -18.10 -14.75 -27.64
C ALA A 179 -19.56 -15.12 -27.31
N ILE A 180 -19.92 -16.41 -27.44
CA ILE A 180 -21.20 -16.93 -26.95
C ILE A 180 -21.29 -16.74 -25.43
N PHE A 181 -20.16 -16.95 -24.75
CA PHE A 181 -19.95 -16.64 -23.35
C PHE A 181 -18.60 -15.93 -23.20
N ASP A 182 -18.61 -14.76 -22.60
CA ASP A 182 -17.41 -13.96 -22.38
C ASP A 182 -16.95 -14.10 -20.93
N ALA A 183 -16.24 -15.20 -20.65
CA ALA A 183 -15.68 -15.47 -19.33
C ALA A 183 -14.77 -14.31 -18.84
N ASP A 184 -14.16 -13.59 -19.77
CA ASP A 184 -13.22 -12.50 -19.51
C ASP A 184 -13.92 -11.13 -19.35
N TYR A 185 -15.25 -11.07 -19.42
CA TYR A 185 -15.99 -9.82 -19.28
C TYR A 185 -15.65 -9.15 -17.95
N LEU A 186 -15.28 -7.87 -18.04
CA LEU A 186 -15.05 -7.00 -16.90
C LEU A 186 -15.52 -5.60 -17.24
N GLU A 187 -16.21 -4.94 -16.31
CA GLU A 187 -16.56 -3.53 -16.46
C GLU A 187 -16.50 -2.80 -15.12
N LEU A 188 -15.87 -1.63 -15.11
CA LEU A 188 -15.86 -0.75 -13.95
C LEU A 188 -17.26 -0.15 -13.75
N VAL A 189 -17.82 -0.41 -12.58
CA VAL A 189 -19.18 -0.03 -12.21
C VAL A 189 -19.22 1.20 -11.32
N SER A 190 -18.20 1.39 -10.48
CA SER A 190 -18.13 2.53 -9.57
C SER A 190 -16.70 2.89 -9.22
N ILE A 191 -16.43 4.20 -9.15
CA ILE A 191 -15.23 4.78 -8.56
C ILE A 191 -15.69 5.67 -7.41
N LYS A 192 -15.26 5.36 -6.18
CA LYS A 192 -15.50 6.22 -5.03
C LYS A 192 -14.17 6.65 -4.43
N THR A 193 -14.13 7.86 -3.88
CA THR A 193 -12.99 8.24 -3.04
C THR A 193 -13.07 7.43 -1.75
N LYS A 194 -12.00 6.70 -1.44
CA LYS A 194 -11.79 6.06 -0.15
C LYS A 194 -11.68 7.17 0.89
N ILE A 195 -12.66 7.22 1.78
CA ILE A 195 -12.66 8.20 2.87
C ILE A 195 -11.68 7.71 3.94
N THR A 196 -10.46 8.21 3.88
CA THR A 196 -9.50 8.06 4.96
C THR A 196 -9.75 9.16 5.99
N VAL A 197 -10.33 8.80 7.13
CA VAL A 197 -10.55 9.75 8.22
C VAL A 197 -9.24 9.95 8.97
N LEU A 198 -8.64 11.13 8.87
CA LEU A 198 -7.43 11.46 9.63
C LEU A 198 -7.78 11.94 11.04
N TRP A 199 -7.01 11.49 12.02
CA TRP A 199 -7.03 11.98 13.39
C TRP A 199 -5.66 12.51 13.80
N GLY A 200 -5.46 13.82 13.61
CA GLY A 200 -4.14 14.43 13.65
C GLY A 200 -3.30 13.92 12.47
N ASN A 201 -2.11 13.39 12.75
CA ASN A 201 -1.15 12.87 11.76
C ASN A 201 -1.31 11.36 11.46
N SER A 202 -2.43 10.74 11.82
CA SER A 202 -2.62 9.30 11.65
C SER A 202 -4.04 8.99 11.20
N GLU A 203 -4.18 7.98 10.35
CA GLU A 203 -5.50 7.46 9.95
C GLU A 203 -6.22 6.84 11.15
N LEU A 204 -7.48 7.25 11.33
CA LEU A 204 -8.44 6.65 12.24
C LEU A 204 -9.02 5.40 11.59
N LYS A 205 -8.91 4.26 12.27
CA LYS A 205 -9.43 2.97 11.77
C LYS A 205 -10.78 2.64 12.41
N LYS A 206 -11.63 1.91 11.69
CA LYS A 206 -12.87 1.36 12.25
C LYS A 206 -12.56 0.52 13.49
N GLY A 207 -13.32 0.72 14.57
CA GLY A 207 -13.11 0.07 15.87
C GLY A 207 -12.01 0.70 16.74
N GLN A 208 -11.27 1.70 16.26
CA GLN A 208 -10.32 2.43 17.10
C GLN A 208 -11.08 3.30 18.11
N ILE A 209 -10.89 3.04 19.40
CA ILE A 209 -11.48 3.81 20.49
C ILE A 209 -10.56 4.94 20.99
N GLY A 210 -9.29 4.91 20.62
CA GLY A 210 -8.35 5.95 21.04
C GLY A 210 -6.95 5.79 20.47
N ARG A 211 -6.01 6.56 21.02
CA ARG A 211 -4.58 6.49 20.72
C ARG A 211 -3.80 6.79 21.99
N ILE A 212 -2.76 6.01 22.23
CA ILE A 212 -1.74 6.34 23.21
C ILE A 212 -0.56 7.01 22.53
N THR A 213 0.10 7.89 23.26
CA THR A 213 1.44 8.38 22.98
C THR A 213 2.31 8.04 24.17
N VAL A 214 3.41 7.33 23.93
CA VAL A 214 4.37 6.97 24.97
C VAL A 214 5.14 8.22 25.36
N GLN A 215 5.16 8.56 26.65
CA GLN A 215 5.90 9.69 27.21
C GLN A 215 7.19 9.23 27.89
N LYS A 216 7.18 8.04 28.48
CA LYS A 216 8.34 7.38 29.11
C LYS A 216 8.37 5.91 28.71
N PRO A 217 9.56 5.26 28.69
CA PRO A 217 9.67 3.85 28.32
C PRO A 217 8.67 2.97 29.06
N ILE A 218 7.90 2.14 28.34
CA ILE A 218 6.87 1.28 28.93
C ILE A 218 6.86 -0.09 28.27
N ASN A 219 6.53 -1.13 29.04
CA ASN A 219 6.47 -2.50 28.52
C ASN A 219 5.26 -2.70 27.59
N LEU A 220 5.53 -3.33 26.45
CA LEU A 220 4.53 -3.94 25.59
C LEU A 220 4.30 -5.38 26.04
N TRP A 221 3.04 -5.74 26.21
CA TRP A 221 2.63 -7.06 26.68
C TRP A 221 1.82 -7.80 25.62
N LYS A 222 1.88 -9.13 25.65
CA LYS A 222 0.89 -10.05 25.07
C LYS A 222 0.25 -10.87 26.18
N ARG A 223 -0.98 -11.32 25.96
CA ARG A 223 -1.63 -12.28 26.87
C ARG A 223 -1.42 -13.70 26.37
N ASP A 224 -1.09 -14.61 27.28
CA ASP A 224 -1.11 -16.04 27.01
C ASP A 224 -2.52 -16.62 27.15
N LYS A 225 -2.63 -17.95 26.98
CA LYS A 225 -3.90 -18.68 27.09
C LYS A 225 -4.52 -18.60 28.49
N ASP A 226 -3.70 -18.33 29.51
CA ASP A 226 -4.10 -18.23 30.92
C ASP A 226 -4.30 -16.76 31.35
N HIS A 227 -4.36 -15.83 30.39
CA HIS A 227 -4.49 -14.38 30.59
C HIS A 227 -3.33 -13.70 31.33
N ARG A 228 -2.16 -14.33 31.43
CA ARG A 228 -0.96 -13.74 32.02
C ARG A 228 -0.23 -12.85 31.03
N LEU A 229 0.42 -11.81 31.56
CA LEU A 229 1.19 -10.86 30.75
C LEU A 229 2.57 -11.44 30.40
N GLN A 230 2.83 -11.58 29.11
CA GLN A 230 4.14 -11.91 28.55
C GLN A 230 4.80 -10.66 28.00
N PHE A 231 6.01 -10.38 28.48
CA PHE A 231 6.82 -9.26 27.99
C PHE A 231 7.18 -9.46 26.53
N VAL A 232 7.01 -8.40 25.71
CA VAL A 232 7.36 -8.41 24.29
C VAL A 232 8.59 -7.55 24.04
N ARG A 233 8.51 -6.26 24.41
CA ARG A 233 9.60 -5.28 24.32
C ARG A 233 9.26 -4.02 25.10
N ILE A 234 10.22 -3.11 25.20
CA ILE A 234 9.98 -1.74 25.68
C ILE A 234 9.58 -0.86 24.48
N LEU A 235 8.51 -0.08 24.64
CA LEU A 235 8.11 1.01 23.76
C LEU A 235 8.86 2.28 24.16
N LYS A 236 9.42 3.00 23.19
CA LYS A 236 10.20 4.23 23.41
C LYS A 236 9.29 5.46 23.48
N PRO A 237 9.75 6.56 24.14
CA PRO A 237 9.07 7.85 24.09
C PRO A 237 8.73 8.29 22.66
N PHE A 238 7.61 8.98 22.52
CA PHE A 238 7.00 9.47 21.28
C PHE A 238 6.41 8.42 20.33
N GLU A 239 6.59 7.11 20.59
CA GLU A 239 5.85 6.09 19.85
C GLU A 239 4.34 6.25 20.06
N GLN A 240 3.56 6.08 18.99
CA GLN A 240 2.11 6.22 19.00
C GLN A 240 1.43 4.92 18.58
N TYR A 241 0.38 4.53 19.29
CA TYR A 241 -0.37 3.32 19.00
C TYR A 241 -1.87 3.57 19.05
N ARG A 242 -2.59 2.98 18.10
CA ARG A 242 -4.05 2.91 18.14
C ARG A 242 -4.47 2.06 19.34
N VAL A 243 -5.58 2.42 19.95
CA VAL A 243 -6.23 1.64 21.00
C VAL A 243 -7.57 1.16 20.46
N TYR A 244 -7.83 -0.13 20.57
CA TYR A 244 -9.06 -0.77 20.11
C TYR A 244 -9.93 -1.23 21.27
N THR A 245 -9.32 -1.58 22.39
CA THR A 245 -10.02 -2.05 23.58
C THR A 245 -9.38 -1.49 24.85
N TYR A 246 -10.16 -1.48 25.92
CA TYR A 246 -9.66 -1.25 27.27
C TYR A 246 -10.32 -2.27 28.18
N ASP A 247 -9.53 -2.90 29.05
CA ASP A 247 -10.04 -3.77 30.11
C ASP A 247 -9.36 -3.42 31.44
N GLN A 248 -10.00 -3.77 32.55
CA GLN A 248 -9.56 -3.37 33.89
C GLN A 248 -8.55 -4.35 34.52
N GLN A 249 -8.25 -5.48 33.89
CA GLN A 249 -7.37 -6.49 34.48
C GLN A 249 -5.92 -5.98 34.54
N ASN A 250 -5.12 -6.52 35.48
CA ASN A 250 -3.69 -6.22 35.59
C ASN A 250 -3.37 -4.71 35.67
N GLY A 251 -4.13 -3.94 36.45
CA GLY A 251 -3.94 -2.48 36.56
C GLY A 251 -4.52 -1.66 35.40
N GLY A 252 -5.33 -2.30 34.55
CA GLY A 252 -5.93 -1.71 33.37
C GLY A 252 -5.01 -1.82 32.16
N GLN A 253 -5.52 -2.31 31.03
CA GLN A 253 -4.75 -2.53 29.81
C GLN A 253 -5.40 -1.85 28.61
N TYR A 254 -4.61 -1.10 27.85
CA TYR A 254 -5.01 -0.57 26.55
C TYR A 254 -4.60 -1.56 25.47
N GLY A 255 -5.58 -2.17 24.79
CA GLY A 255 -5.35 -3.11 23.69
C GLY A 255 -4.97 -2.39 22.41
N LEU A 256 -3.78 -2.70 21.87
CA LEU A 256 -3.19 -2.05 20.70
C LEU A 256 -3.44 -2.78 19.37
N GLY A 257 -4.20 -3.88 19.42
CA GLY A 257 -4.47 -4.78 18.30
C GLY A 257 -3.53 -6.00 18.29
N ALA A 258 -3.90 -7.05 17.55
CA ALA A 258 -3.12 -8.30 17.42
C ALA A 258 -2.68 -8.94 18.77
N GLY A 259 -3.51 -8.78 19.81
CA GLY A 259 -3.25 -9.31 21.15
C GLY A 259 -2.24 -8.51 21.99
N TYR A 260 -1.73 -7.40 21.48
CA TYR A 260 -0.81 -6.54 22.22
C TYR A 260 -1.51 -5.55 23.13
N SER A 261 -0.90 -5.23 24.26
CA SER A 261 -1.42 -4.24 25.20
C SER A 261 -0.32 -3.51 25.96
N VAL A 262 -0.67 -2.34 26.52
CA VAL A 262 0.16 -1.63 27.50
C VAL A 262 -0.67 -1.32 28.74
N THR A 263 0.01 -1.28 29.89
CA THR A 263 -0.65 -0.99 31.16
C THR A 263 -1.02 0.49 31.26
N LYS A 264 -2.18 0.78 31.84
CA LYS A 264 -2.66 2.14 32.08
C LYS A 264 -1.77 2.80 33.12
N MET A 265 -0.80 3.57 32.65
CA MET A 265 0.18 4.26 33.49
C MET A 265 0.24 5.74 33.12
N PRO A 266 -0.57 6.61 33.78
CA PRO A 266 -0.74 8.01 33.37
C PRO A 266 0.56 8.83 33.29
N THR A 267 1.58 8.46 34.06
CA THR A 267 2.90 9.10 34.06
C THR A 267 3.79 8.69 32.88
N HIS A 268 3.44 7.62 32.17
CA HIS A 268 4.23 7.02 31.08
C HIS A 268 3.51 7.08 29.74
N ILE A 269 2.18 7.19 29.72
CA ILE A 269 1.40 7.25 28.49
C ILE A 269 0.35 8.36 28.56
N LYS A 270 0.16 9.05 27.43
CA LYS A 270 -0.95 9.97 27.20
C LYS A 270 -1.98 9.31 26.31
N TYR A 271 -3.16 9.03 26.83
CA TYR A 271 -4.30 8.52 26.06
C TYR A 271 -5.17 9.68 25.53
N LYS A 272 -5.66 9.55 24.30
CA LYS A 272 -6.67 10.44 23.72
C LYS A 272 -7.79 9.60 23.10
N THR A 273 -8.96 10.20 22.95
CA THR A 273 -10.13 9.63 22.28
C THR A 273 -10.49 10.52 21.07
N PRO A 274 -10.83 9.96 19.90
CA PRO A 274 -11.35 10.73 18.78
C PRO A 274 -12.73 11.33 19.09
N SER A 275 -13.10 12.45 18.47
CA SER A 275 -14.43 13.03 18.67
C SER A 275 -15.53 12.16 18.05
N LYS A 276 -16.76 12.27 18.56
CA LYS A 276 -17.93 11.55 18.03
C LYS A 276 -18.14 11.85 16.54
N GLN A 277 -18.04 13.12 16.14
CA GLN A 277 -18.12 13.53 14.73
C GLN A 277 -17.06 12.86 13.85
N LEU A 278 -15.87 12.62 14.38
CA LEU A 278 -14.79 11.96 13.64
C LEU A 278 -15.07 10.46 13.49
N LEU A 279 -15.62 9.82 14.53
CA LEU A 279 -16.05 8.42 14.50
C LEU A 279 -17.24 8.20 13.55
N ASP A 280 -18.17 9.14 13.47
CA ASP A 280 -19.33 9.06 12.59
C ASP A 280 -18.93 9.05 11.09
N LYS A 281 -17.77 9.64 10.73
CA LYS A 281 -17.23 9.57 9.36
C LYS A 281 -16.73 8.17 8.95
N LEU A 282 -16.65 7.21 9.88
CA LEU A 282 -16.24 5.82 9.64
C LEU A 282 -17.42 4.84 9.54
N LYS A 283 -18.66 5.32 9.71
CA LYS A 283 -19.89 4.54 9.57
C LYS A 283 -20.32 4.50 8.10
#